data_AF-A0A524I867-F1
#
_entry.id   AF-A0A524I867-F1
#
_cell.length_a   1.000
_cell.length_b   1.000
_cell.length_c   1.000
_cell.angle_alpha   90.00
_cell.angle_beta   90.00
_cell.angle_gamma   90.00
#
_symmetry.space_group_name_H-M   'P 1'
#
loop_
_entity.id
_entity.type
_entity.pdbx_description
1 polymer ?
#
loop_
_entity_poly.entity_id
_entity_poly.type
_entity_poly.pdbx_seq_one_letter_code
_entity_poly.pdbx_strand_id
1 'polypeptide(L)'
;MNENIGKNQVGRGSILGALIGDAAGATLEFISSMPTSAQVNLALKMTGGGVWRTAPGQITDDGELMLCLMHALSGKGAFSIEETAARRQTAL
;
A
#
# COMPACT_ATOMS: atom_id res chain seq x y z
N MET A 1 -17.97 -24.37 7.27
CA MET A 1 -17.11 -23.47 6.46
C MET A 1 -15.70 -23.58 7.00
N ASN A 2 -14.68 -23.73 6.15
CA ASN A 2 -13.32 -24.06 6.58
C ASN A 2 -12.65 -22.79 7.17
N GLU A 3 -12.43 -22.72 8.48
CA GLU A 3 -11.92 -21.51 9.17
C GLU A 3 -10.58 -21.00 8.60
N ASN A 4 -9.75 -21.90 8.08
CA ASN A 4 -8.48 -21.57 7.41
C ASN A 4 -8.67 -20.79 6.10
N ILE A 5 -9.76 -21.01 5.37
CA ILE A 5 -10.08 -20.25 4.16
C ILE A 5 -10.40 -18.80 4.54
N GLY A 6 -11.11 -18.59 5.65
CA GLY A 6 -11.44 -17.26 6.17
C GLY A 6 -10.20 -16.45 6.56
N LYS A 7 -9.27 -17.04 7.32
CA LYS A 7 -8.05 -16.34 7.79
C LYS A 7 -7.13 -15.91 6.65
N ASN A 8 -6.93 -16.79 5.65
CA ASN A 8 -6.10 -16.47 4.48
C ASN A 8 -6.72 -15.38 3.60
N GLN A 9 -8.06 -15.36 3.48
CA GLN A 9 -8.76 -14.29 2.76
C GLN A 9 -8.64 -12.95 3.48
N VAL A 10 -8.80 -12.93 4.81
CA VAL A 10 -8.63 -11.71 5.61
C VAL A 10 -7.20 -11.18 5.48
N GLY A 11 -6.18 -12.03 5.67
CA GLY A 11 -4.78 -11.60 5.54
C GLY A 11 -4.45 -11.03 4.16
N ARG A 12 -4.88 -11.71 3.08
CA ARG A 12 -4.70 -11.22 1.71
C ARG A 12 -5.48 -9.92 1.46
N GLY A 13 -6.71 -9.83 1.95
CA GLY A 13 -7.56 -8.65 1.83
C GLY A 13 -6.96 -7.44 2.54
N SER A 14 -6.36 -7.62 3.74
CA SER A 14 -5.67 -6.55 4.46
C SER A 14 -4.47 -6.03 3.68
N ILE A 15 -3.63 -6.91 3.12
CA ILE A 15 -2.46 -6.52 2.32
C ILE A 15 -2.89 -5.77 1.05
N LEU A 16 -3.81 -6.36 0.27
CA LEU A 16 -4.28 -5.75 -0.97
C LEU A 16 -5.03 -4.44 -0.71
N GLY A 17 -5.85 -4.39 0.34
CA GLY A 17 -6.60 -3.20 0.72
C GLY A 17 -5.68 -2.04 1.11
N ALA A 18 -4.58 -2.32 1.82
CA ALA A 18 -3.56 -1.31 2.13
C ALA A 18 -2.89 -0.77 0.85
N LEU A 19 -2.43 -1.64 -0.06
CA LEU A 19 -1.82 -1.22 -1.33
C LEU A 19 -2.80 -0.44 -2.24
N ILE A 20 -4.08 -0.86 -2.30
CA ILE A 20 -5.12 -0.17 -3.06
C ILE A 20 -5.44 1.19 -2.44
N GLY A 21 -5.53 1.26 -1.11
CA GLY A 21 -5.80 2.49 -0.38
C GLY A 21 -4.71 3.53 -0.56
N ASP A 22 -3.44 3.10 -0.50
CA ASP A 22 -2.27 3.90 -0.83
C ASP A 22 -2.37 4.46 -2.27
N ALA A 23 -2.41 3.59 -3.28
CA ALA A 23 -2.41 4.02 -4.68
C ALA A 23 -3.58 4.94 -5.05
N ALA A 24 -4.77 4.68 -4.48
CA ALA A 24 -5.93 5.57 -4.65
C ALA A 24 -5.72 6.90 -3.91
N GLY A 25 -5.28 6.85 -2.65
CA GLY A 25 -5.08 7.99 -1.76
C GLY A 25 -4.03 8.98 -2.26
N ALA A 26 -2.97 8.48 -2.89
CA ALA A 26 -1.89 9.30 -3.46
C ALA A 26 -2.39 10.39 -4.43
N THR A 27 -3.52 10.15 -5.11
CA THR A 27 -4.13 11.13 -6.03
C THR A 27 -4.67 12.37 -5.30
N LEU A 28 -5.05 12.22 -4.02
CA LEU A 28 -5.68 13.25 -3.20
C LEU A 28 -4.74 13.81 -2.12
N GLU A 29 -3.48 13.40 -2.12
CA GLU A 29 -2.53 13.81 -1.09
C GLU A 29 -2.23 15.31 -1.17
N PHE A 30 -2.22 15.98 -0.01
CA PHE A 30 -1.92 17.40 0.16
C PHE A 30 -2.78 18.39 -0.66
N ILE A 31 -3.97 17.99 -1.10
CA ILE A 31 -4.92 18.94 -1.68
C ILE A 31 -5.31 20.00 -0.65
N SER A 32 -5.53 21.24 -1.10
CA SER A 32 -5.74 22.40 -0.22
C SER A 32 -7.11 22.48 0.45
N SER A 33 -8.03 21.57 0.11
CA SER A 33 -9.42 21.58 0.60
C SER A 33 -9.96 20.15 0.68
N MET A 34 -11.10 19.97 1.34
CA MET A 34 -11.76 18.66 1.39
C MET A 34 -12.04 18.15 -0.03
N PRO A 35 -11.73 16.87 -0.35
CA PRO A 35 -11.95 16.34 -1.67
C PRO A 35 -13.45 16.30 -1.99
N THR A 36 -13.81 16.78 -3.17
CA THR A 36 -15.16 16.62 -3.69
C THR A 36 -15.44 15.15 -3.99
N SER A 37 -16.72 14.75 -4.02
CA SER A 37 -17.10 13.38 -4.40
C SER A 37 -16.60 13.00 -5.79
N ALA A 38 -16.49 13.95 -6.72
CA ALA A 38 -15.93 13.72 -8.06
C ALA A 38 -14.43 13.38 -8.00
N GLN A 39 -13.66 14.08 -7.16
CA GLN A 39 -12.24 13.79 -6.94
C GLN A 39 -12.04 12.43 -6.26
N VAL A 40 -12.85 12.11 -5.25
CA VAL A 40 -12.81 10.78 -4.61
C VAL A 40 -13.14 9.68 -5.62
N ASN A 41 -14.18 9.85 -6.44
CA ASN A 41 -14.53 8.87 -7.47
C ASN A 41 -13.46 8.70 -8.54
N LEU A 42 -12.66 9.74 -8.82
CA LEU A 42 -11.51 9.65 -9.72
C LEU A 42 -10.36 8.90 -9.06
N ALA A 43 -10.02 9.25 -7.81
CA ALA A 43 -8.98 8.59 -7.02
C ALA A 43 -9.25 7.09 -6.83
N LEU A 44 -10.50 6.69 -6.60
CA LEU A 44 -10.92 5.29 -6.50
C LEU A 44 -10.74 4.48 -7.79
N LYS A 45 -10.54 5.14 -8.93
CA LYS A 45 -10.14 4.49 -10.20
C LYS A 45 -8.63 4.31 -10.32
N MET A 46 -7.86 4.71 -9.30
CA MET A 46 -6.40 4.63 -9.22
C MET A 46 -5.72 5.26 -10.43
N THR A 47 -6.16 6.45 -10.85
CA THR A 47 -5.64 7.14 -12.03
C THR A 47 -4.21 7.67 -11.87
N GLY A 48 -3.69 7.75 -10.64
CA GLY A 48 -2.42 8.39 -10.33
C GLY A 48 -2.50 9.92 -10.41
N GLY A 49 -1.34 10.57 -10.54
CA GLY A 49 -1.19 12.02 -10.56
C GLY A 49 -0.80 12.57 -9.18
N GLY A 50 -1.55 13.58 -8.71
CA GLY A 50 -1.27 14.24 -7.43
C GLY A 50 0.06 14.99 -7.39
N VAL A 51 0.50 15.35 -6.20
CA VAL A 51 1.76 16.10 -6.00
C VAL A 51 2.99 15.27 -6.41
N TRP A 52 2.91 13.95 -6.27
CA TRP A 52 4.01 13.02 -6.57
C TRP A 52 4.06 12.56 -8.03
N ARG A 53 3.04 12.90 -8.84
CA ARG A 53 2.92 12.48 -10.25
C ARG A 53 2.98 10.97 -10.42
N THR A 54 2.31 10.22 -9.54
CA THR A 54 2.25 8.76 -9.59
C THR A 54 1.65 8.27 -10.90
N ALA A 55 2.15 7.14 -11.41
CA ALA A 55 1.49 6.42 -12.50
C ALA A 55 0.16 5.80 -12.03
N PRO A 56 -0.75 5.42 -12.94
CA PRO A 56 -1.97 4.71 -12.57
C PRO A 56 -1.65 3.44 -11.76
N GLY A 57 -2.22 3.32 -10.56
CA GLY A 57 -2.02 2.20 -9.64
C GLY A 57 -0.66 2.13 -8.94
N GLN A 58 0.19 3.15 -9.09
CA GLN A 58 1.47 3.20 -8.38
C GLN A 58 1.25 3.51 -6.88
N ILE A 59 1.84 2.68 -6.04
CA ILE A 59 1.92 2.84 -4.58
C ILE A 59 2.98 3.88 -4.19
N THR A 60 2.88 4.45 -2.99
CA THR A 60 3.87 5.39 -2.43
C THR A 60 4.73 4.71 -1.36
N ASP A 61 5.40 5.50 -0.53
CA ASP A 61 6.26 5.00 0.53
C ASP A 61 5.50 4.15 1.56
N ASP A 62 4.21 4.38 1.80
CA ASP A 62 3.35 3.50 2.61
C ASP A 62 3.39 2.04 2.11
N GLY A 63 3.11 1.83 0.82
CA GLY A 63 3.13 0.53 0.17
C GLY A 63 4.54 -0.05 0.04
N GLU A 64 5.53 0.76 -0.33
CA GLU A 64 6.92 0.33 -0.46
C GLU A 64 7.50 -0.14 0.89
N LEU A 65 7.25 0.60 1.97
CA LEU A 65 7.69 0.22 3.32
C LEU A 65 6.98 -1.04 3.82
N MET A 66 5.68 -1.17 3.54
CA MET A 66 4.95 -2.40 3.85
C MET A 66 5.56 -3.60 3.12
N LEU A 67 5.90 -3.47 1.84
CA LEU A 67 6.57 -4.53 1.08
C LEU A 67 7.94 -4.87 1.68
N CYS A 68 8.73 -3.87 2.07
CA CYS A 68 10.01 -4.10 2.76
C CYS A 68 9.84 -4.93 4.03
N LEU A 69 8.85 -4.57 4.86
CA LEU A 69 8.52 -5.30 6.09
C LEU A 69 8.05 -6.73 5.80
N MET A 70 7.14 -6.91 4.84
CA MET A 70 6.65 -8.24 4.44
C MET A 70 7.78 -9.12 3.92
N HIS A 71 8.70 -8.57 3.12
CA HIS A 71 9.88 -9.28 2.63
C HIS A 71 10.84 -9.67 3.75
N ALA A 72 11.00 -8.84 4.78
CA ALA A 72 11.81 -9.16 5.95
C ALA A 72 11.15 -10.23 6.84
N LEU A 73 9.82 -10.26 6.93
CA LEU A 73 9.10 -11.26 7.74
C LEU A 73 8.92 -12.61 7.02
N SER A 74 8.93 -12.63 5.68
CA SER A 74 8.63 -13.83 4.90
C SER A 74 9.61 -14.98 5.20
N GLY A 75 9.08 -16.09 5.71
CA GLY A 75 9.89 -17.26 6.09
C GLY A 75 10.71 -17.08 7.37
N LYS A 76 10.53 -15.97 8.11
CA LYS A 76 11.21 -15.70 9.38
C LYS A 76 10.26 -15.90 10.55
N GLY A 77 10.81 -16.34 11.69
CA GLY A 77 10.06 -16.54 12.93
C GLY A 77 10.00 -15.32 13.84
N ALA A 78 10.69 -14.23 13.48
CA ALA A 78 10.78 -13.02 14.29
C ALA A 78 10.97 -11.79 13.39
N PHE A 79 10.52 -10.65 13.89
CA PHE A 79 10.79 -9.34 13.30
C PHE A 79 12.26 -8.94 13.50
N SER A 80 12.88 -8.37 12.46
CA SER A 80 14.17 -7.69 12.53
C SER A 80 14.07 -6.33 11.86
N ILE A 81 14.48 -5.30 12.61
CA ILE A 81 14.55 -3.94 12.10
C ILE A 81 15.66 -3.80 11.06
N GLU A 82 16.78 -4.50 11.25
CA GLU A 82 17.93 -4.51 10.35
C GLU A 82 17.56 -5.16 9.00
N GLU A 83 16.88 -6.31 9.01
CA GLU A 83 16.43 -6.94 7.75
C GLU A 83 15.39 -6.06 7.04
N THR A 84 14.48 -5.43 7.77
CA THR A 84 13.48 -4.52 7.20
C THR A 84 14.15 -3.29 6.55
N ALA A 85 15.09 -2.67 7.25
CA ALA A 85 15.83 -1.52 6.75
C ALA A 85 16.69 -1.88 5.52
N ALA A 86 17.33 -3.05 5.53
CA ALA A 86 18.10 -3.54 4.39
C ALA A 86 17.25 -3.70 3.12
N ARG A 87 15.99 -4.14 3.24
CA ARG A 87 15.06 -4.27 2.10
C ARG A 87 14.68 -2.94 1.46
N ARG A 88 14.57 -1.86 2.26
CA ARG A 88 14.33 -0.51 1.74
C ARG A 88 15.49 -0.03 0.86
N GLN A 89 16.72 -0.35 1.25
CA GLN A 89 17.92 0.11 0.54
C GLN A 89 18.15 -0.57 -0.82
N THR A 90 17.52 -1.73 -1.04
CA THR A 90 17.61 -2.51 -2.29
C THR A 90 16.51 -2.24 -3.31
N ALA A 91 15.55 -1.35 -3.02
CA ALA A 91 14.40 -1.06 -3.88
C ALA A 91 14.69 -0.03 -5.01
N LEU A 92 15.95 0.09 -5.46
CA LEU A 92 16.39 0.92 -6.59
C LEU A 92 17.25 0.10 -7.57
#